data_AF-A0A2T3MUU4-F1
#
_entry.id   AF-A0A2T3MUU4-F1
#
_cell.length_a   1.000
_cell.length_b   1.000
_cell.length_c   1.000
_cell.angle_alpha   90.00
_cell.angle_beta   90.00
_cell.angle_gamma   90.00
#
_symmetry.space_group_name_H-M   'P 1'
#
loop_
_entity.id
_entity.type
_entity.pdbx_description
1 polymer ?
#
loop_
_entity_poly.entity_id
_entity_poly.type
_entity_poly.pdbx_seq_one_letter_code
_entity_poly.pdbx_strand_id
1 'polypeptide(L)'
;MASTEKNKTATTNAQLAIAQSTTMAVQDAVDNLRNLNTLTSTAMGIALAQLLATGDPKYSKVIEESQKVAAKGVQHMAEVGKEAAKILQDFSK
;
A
#
# COMPACT_ATOMS: atom_id res chain seq x y z
N MET A 1 -7.60 4.98 -43.82
CA MET A 1 -8.23 5.86 -42.82
C MET A 1 -8.87 5.07 -41.67
N ALA A 2 -9.76 4.10 -41.91
CA ALA A 2 -10.37 3.28 -40.86
C ALA A 2 -9.38 2.49 -39.96
N SER A 3 -8.29 1.96 -40.52
CA SER A 3 -7.29 1.21 -39.73
C SER A 3 -6.46 2.09 -38.78
N THR A 4 -6.26 3.36 -39.11
CA THR A 4 -5.50 4.33 -38.30
C THR A 4 -6.30 4.77 -37.08
N GLU A 5 -7.60 4.99 -37.27
CA GLU A 5 -8.54 5.37 -36.22
C GLU A 5 -8.79 4.21 -35.23
N LYS A 6 -8.94 2.99 -35.76
CA LYS A 6 -9.06 1.77 -34.94
C LYS A 6 -7.81 1.52 -34.09
N ASN A 7 -6.62 1.80 -34.62
CA ASN A 7 -5.35 1.67 -33.90
C ASN A 7 -5.24 2.74 -32.79
N LYS A 8 -5.62 3.98 -33.08
CA LYS A 8 -5.66 5.07 -32.09
C LYS A 8 -6.60 4.75 -30.92
N THR A 9 -7.79 4.24 -31.20
CA THR A 9 -8.75 3.82 -30.16
C THR A 9 -8.22 2.66 -29.31
N ALA A 10 -7.53 1.69 -29.91
CA ALA A 10 -6.91 0.59 -29.17
C ALA A 10 -5.81 1.09 -28.21
N THR A 11 -4.97 2.03 -28.65
CA THR A 11 -3.94 2.65 -27.81
C THR A 11 -4.55 3.43 -26.64
N THR A 12 -5.60 4.24 -26.89
CA THR A 12 -6.29 4.98 -25.83
C THR A 12 -6.90 4.03 -24.78
N ASN A 13 -7.52 2.93 -25.23
CA ASN A 13 -8.11 1.96 -24.31
C ASN A 13 -7.04 1.25 -23.47
N ALA A 14 -5.88 0.94 -24.05
CA ALA A 14 -4.76 0.36 -23.32
C ALA A 14 -4.21 1.32 -22.25
N GLN A 15 -4.04 2.61 -22.61
CA GLN A 15 -3.63 3.65 -21.67
C GLN A 15 -4.62 3.79 -20.50
N LEU A 16 -5.92 3.79 -20.79
CA LEU A 16 -6.96 3.86 -19.76
C LEU A 16 -6.92 2.63 -18.83
N ALA A 17 -6.78 1.43 -19.39
CA ALA A 17 -6.72 0.20 -18.60
C ALA A 17 -5.51 0.19 -17.66
N ILE A 18 -4.35 0.70 -18.11
CA ILE A 18 -3.15 0.82 -17.29
C ILE A 18 -3.32 1.89 -16.21
N ALA A 19 -3.93 3.03 -16.54
CA ALA A 19 -4.21 4.06 -15.55
C ALA A 19 -5.17 3.56 -14.45
N GLN A 20 -6.18 2.78 -14.83
CA GLN A 20 -7.12 2.19 -13.90
C GLN A 20 -6.44 1.12 -13.02
N SER A 21 -5.68 0.20 -13.61
CA SER A 21 -5.01 -0.87 -12.84
C SER A 21 -3.96 -0.34 -11.88
N THR A 22 -3.17 0.67 -12.29
CA THR A 22 -2.21 1.35 -11.40
C THR A 22 -2.91 2.10 -10.27
N THR A 23 -4.06 2.74 -10.55
CA THR A 23 -4.88 3.38 -9.51
C THR A 23 -5.39 2.35 -8.49
N MET A 24 -5.89 1.21 -8.95
CA MET A 24 -6.33 0.12 -8.08
C MET A 24 -5.19 -0.42 -7.21
N ALA A 25 -4.00 -0.64 -7.78
CA ALA A 25 -2.84 -1.10 -7.02
C ALA A 25 -2.44 -0.12 -5.91
N VAL A 26 -2.50 1.19 -6.17
CA VAL A 26 -2.25 2.21 -5.15
C VAL A 26 -3.33 2.20 -4.07
N GLN A 27 -4.61 2.06 -4.45
CA GLN A 27 -5.72 1.96 -3.49
C GLN A 27 -5.57 0.73 -2.59
N ASP A 28 -5.28 -0.44 -3.17
CA ASP A 28 -5.05 -1.68 -2.42
C ASP A 28 -3.90 -1.54 -1.42
N ALA A 29 -2.82 -0.84 -1.79
CA ALA A 29 -1.70 -0.58 -0.90
C ALA A 29 -2.08 0.37 0.25
N VAL A 30 -2.89 1.39 -0.01
CA VAL A 30 -3.43 2.30 1.02
C VAL A 30 -4.35 1.54 1.98
N ASP A 31 -5.23 0.70 1.46
CA ASP A 31 -6.16 -0.10 2.26
C ASP A 31 -5.40 -1.11 3.13
N ASN A 32 -4.38 -1.76 2.57
CA ASN A 32 -3.49 -2.63 3.35
C ASN A 32 -2.80 -1.85 4.48
N LEU A 33 -2.25 -0.66 4.21
CA LEU A 33 -1.64 0.19 5.24
C LEU A 33 -2.63 0.55 6.35
N ARG A 34 -3.88 0.91 5.99
CA ARG A 34 -4.94 1.20 6.97
C ARG A 34 -5.27 -0.01 7.84
N ASN A 35 -5.36 -1.19 7.24
CA ASN A 35 -5.62 -2.45 7.95
C ASN A 35 -4.47 -2.79 8.90
N LEU A 36 -3.22 -2.70 8.44
CA LEU A 36 -2.04 -2.92 9.27
C LEU A 36 -2.00 -1.94 10.45
N ASN A 37 -2.23 -0.65 10.23
CA ASN A 37 -2.24 0.35 11.30
C ASN A 37 -3.29 0.07 12.37
N THR A 38 -4.47 -0.43 11.96
CA THR A 38 -5.53 -0.81 12.90
C THR A 38 -5.10 -2.01 13.75
N LEU A 39 -4.56 -3.04 13.12
CA LEU A 39 -4.10 -4.25 13.79
C LEU A 39 -2.92 -3.98 14.72
N THR A 40 -1.89 -3.27 14.25
CA THR A 40 -0.69 -2.97 15.04
C THR A 40 -1.00 -2.04 16.20
N SER A 41 -1.86 -1.03 16.02
CA SER A 41 -2.27 -0.14 17.13
C SER A 41 -3.08 -0.88 18.18
N THR A 42 -3.96 -1.80 17.77
CA THR A 42 -4.70 -2.66 18.70
C THR A 42 -3.75 -3.58 19.48
N ALA A 43 -2.81 -4.23 18.79
CA ALA A 43 -1.80 -5.09 19.42
C ALA A 43 -0.92 -4.31 20.40
N MET A 44 -0.46 -3.10 20.03
CA MET A 44 0.29 -2.22 20.92
C MET A 44 -0.52 -1.82 22.16
N GLY A 45 -1.81 -1.49 22.00
CA GLY A 45 -2.69 -1.14 23.12
C GLY A 45 -2.85 -2.29 24.12
N ILE A 46 -3.10 -3.51 23.63
CA ILE A 46 -3.20 -4.72 24.47
C ILE A 46 -1.86 -5.02 25.16
N ALA A 47 -0.75 -4.97 24.41
CA ALA A 47 0.57 -5.22 24.96
C ALA A 47 0.95 -4.18 26.03
N LEU A 48 0.65 -2.90 25.80
CA LEU A 48 0.88 -1.84 26.78
C LEU A 48 0.07 -2.07 28.06
N ALA A 49 -1.21 -2.43 27.93
CA ALA A 49 -2.05 -2.76 29.08
C ALA A 49 -1.45 -3.91 29.91
N GLN A 50 -0.97 -4.96 29.23
CA GLN A 50 -0.35 -6.11 29.90
C GLN A 50 1.01 -5.78 30.53
N LEU A 51 1.82 -4.95 29.88
CA LEU A 51 3.07 -4.46 30.44
C LEU A 51 2.82 -3.71 31.75
N LEU A 52 1.82 -2.81 31.77
CA LEU A 52 1.46 -2.05 32.95
C LEU A 52 0.89 -2.93 34.07
N ALA A 53 0.07 -3.93 33.72
CA ALA A 53 -0.57 -4.81 34.68
C ALA A 53 0.40 -5.82 35.33
N THR A 54 1.38 -6.30 34.56
CA THR A 54 2.24 -7.43 34.98
C THR A 54 3.69 -7.06 35.22
N GLY A 55 4.17 -5.95 34.63
CA GLY A 55 5.58 -5.60 34.58
C GLY A 55 6.43 -6.50 33.67
N ASP A 56 5.84 -7.46 32.95
CA ASP A 56 6.58 -8.42 32.13
C ASP A 56 7.15 -7.74 30.87
N PRO A 57 8.48 -7.70 30.70
CA PRO A 57 9.12 -6.98 29.60
C PRO A 57 8.86 -7.59 28.21
N LYS A 58 8.34 -8.82 28.13
CA LYS A 58 8.00 -9.43 26.82
C LYS A 58 6.99 -8.60 26.04
N TYR A 59 6.12 -7.86 26.73
CA TYR A 59 5.11 -7.04 26.09
C TYR A 59 5.71 -5.81 25.40
N SER A 60 6.83 -5.28 25.89
CA SER A 60 7.61 -4.25 25.18
C SER A 60 8.07 -4.77 23.82
N LYS A 61 8.42 -6.06 23.71
CA LYS A 61 8.80 -6.66 22.43
C LYS A 61 7.66 -6.69 21.42
N VAL A 62 6.44 -6.98 21.88
CA VAL A 62 5.25 -6.94 21.01
C VAL A 62 5.00 -5.52 20.48
N ILE A 63 5.21 -4.51 21.32
CA ILE A 63 5.08 -3.10 20.92
C ILE A 63 6.12 -2.76 19.84
N GLU A 64 7.39 -3.10 20.06
CA GLU A 64 8.47 -2.86 19.08
C GLU A 64 8.19 -3.54 17.72
N GLU A 65 7.80 -4.81 17.72
CA GLU A 65 7.52 -5.52 16.47
C GLU A 65 6.29 -4.95 15.75
N SER A 66 5.27 -4.52 16.50
CA SER A 66 4.09 -3.86 15.93
C SER A 66 4.45 -2.52 15.26
N GLN A 67 5.36 -1.74 15.86
CA GLN A 67 5.89 -0.50 15.26
C GLN A 67 6.65 -0.78 13.96
N LYS A 68 7.46 -1.85 13.92
CA LYS A 68 8.18 -2.24 12.70
C LYS A 68 7.23 -2.67 11.58
N VAL A 69 6.17 -3.40 11.90
CA VAL A 69 5.15 -3.80 10.93
C VAL A 69 4.47 -2.55 10.34
N ALA A 70 4.09 -1.57 11.17
CA ALA A 70 3.51 -0.32 10.70
C ALA A 70 4.47 0.44 9.76
N ALA A 71 5.75 0.55 10.14
CA ALA A 71 6.77 1.20 9.32
C ALA A 71 6.97 0.50 7.96
N LYS A 72 7.01 -0.84 7.95
CA LYS A 72 7.09 -1.63 6.70
C LYS A 72 5.86 -1.43 5.81
N GLY A 73 4.67 -1.29 6.41
CA GLY A 73 3.45 -0.96 5.67
C GLY A 73 3.56 0.37 4.91
N VAL A 74 4.11 1.41 5.56
CA VAL A 74 4.35 2.72 4.92
C VAL A 74 5.36 2.59 3.77
N GLN A 75 6.44 1.85 3.98
CA GLN A 75 7.44 1.60 2.94
C GLN A 75 6.84 0.89 1.73
N HIS A 76 6.07 -0.18 1.95
CA HIS A 76 5.40 -0.91 0.88
C HIS A 76 4.41 0.00 0.11
N MET A 77 3.62 0.82 0.80
CA MET A 77 2.71 1.76 0.12
C MET A 77 3.47 2.76 -0.76
N ALA A 78 4.59 3.30 -0.26
CA ALA A 78 5.44 4.21 -1.01
C ALA A 78 6.08 3.54 -2.24
N GLU A 79 6.55 2.29 -2.10
CA GLU A 79 7.12 1.51 -3.21
C GLU A 79 6.09 1.25 -4.31
N VAL A 80 4.86 0.85 -3.94
CA VAL A 80 3.77 0.67 -4.91
C VAL A 80 3.44 1.98 -5.62
N GLY A 81 3.34 3.09 -4.87
CA GLY A 81 3.09 4.41 -5.47
C GLY A 81 4.19 4.84 -6.44
N LYS A 82 5.45 4.56 -6.13
CA LYS A 82 6.59 4.84 -7.00
C LYS A 82 6.54 4.02 -8.28
N GLU A 83 6.27 2.71 -8.20
CA GLU A 83 6.21 1.85 -9.37
C GLU A 83 4.99 2.18 -10.25
N ALA A 84 3.83 2.49 -9.63
CA ALA A 84 2.65 2.98 -10.35
C ALA A 84 2.93 4.27 -11.13
N ALA A 85 3.61 5.25 -10.51
CA ALA A 85 4.00 6.49 -11.17
C ALA A 85 4.95 6.24 -12.36
N LYS A 86 5.89 5.31 -12.22
CA LYS A 86 6.81 4.92 -13.28
C LYS A 86 6.08 4.27 -14.46
N ILE A 87 5.18 3.31 -14.19
CA ILE A 87 4.36 2.67 -15.23
C ILE A 87 3.55 3.71 -16.00
N LEU A 88 2.91 4.66 -15.30
CA LEU A 88 2.15 5.74 -15.93
C LEU A 88 3.03 6.65 -16.81
N GLN A 89 4.23 7.00 -16.35
CA GLN A 89 5.19 7.80 -17.13
C GLN A 89 5.71 7.07 -18.37
N ASP A 90 5.94 5.77 -18.28
CA ASP A 90 6.46 4.99 -19.39
C ASP A 90 5.37 4.71 -20.46
N PHE A 91 4.11 4.65 -20.06
CA PHE A 91 2.98 4.41 -20.98
C PHE A 91 2.32 5.68 -21.53
N SER A 92 2.70 6.86 -21.01
CA SER A 92 2.29 8.18 -21.53
C SER A 92 3.25 8.74 -22.58
N LYS A 93 4.37 8.05 -22.85
CA LYS A 93 5.27 8.29 -23.99
C LYS A 93 4.77 7.57 -25.24
#